data_AF-A0A167G8D2-F1
#
_entry.id   AF-A0A167G8D2-F1
#
_cell.length_a   1.000
_cell.length_b   1.000
_cell.length_c   1.000
_cell.angle_alpha   90.00
_cell.angle_beta   90.00
_cell.angle_gamma   90.00
#
_symmetry.space_group_name_H-M   'P 1'
#
loop_
_entity.id
_entity.type
_entity.pdbx_description
1 polymer ?
#
loop_
_entity_poly.entity_id
_entity_poly.type
_entity_poly.pdbx_seq_one_letter_code
_entity_poly.pdbx_strand_id
1 'polypeptide(L)'
;MRDAFVQRSGVGLTLLGQEFRIVGANVYWLGLDENVNPSPSYPSKTRVTEIMGVVSAMGGTVIRSHTLGISFGTSLSIMPALNTYNDAAYEPIDFAILMARVYGIKLLIPLVDNYNWYHGGKYQFIGWAGIQWSGEGAAITPPDVGAYFYNTSSIVDSFKAYITHHLTHVNQYTGIAYKDDPTILGWETGNELSAVLYTDGPAPPAWTSEIAGLIKSLAPNHLVVDGTYGFYPESGQLQVEEVHILCVARPFGRRNC
;
A
#
# COMPACT_ATOMS: atom_id res chain seq x y z
N MET A 1 18.76 11.64 9.65
CA MET A 1 18.24 10.52 8.82
C MET A 1 16.73 10.36 8.95
N ARG A 2 16.17 10.35 10.17
CA ARG A 2 14.75 10.05 10.42
C ARG A 2 13.78 11.11 9.88
N ASP A 3 14.19 12.38 9.90
CA ASP A 3 13.34 13.51 9.50
C ASP A 3 13.46 13.92 8.02
N ALA A 4 14.17 13.12 7.21
CA ALA A 4 14.39 13.42 5.79
C ALA A 4 13.68 12.40 4.89
N PHE A 5 13.05 12.93 3.84
CA PHE A 5 12.45 12.13 2.77
C PHE A 5 13.54 11.51 1.88
N VAL A 6 13.27 10.31 1.40
CA VAL A 6 14.05 9.71 0.32
C VAL A 6 13.60 10.35 -0.99
N GLN A 7 14.55 10.72 -1.84
CA GLN A 7 14.29 11.41 -3.10
C GLN A 7 14.82 10.61 -4.28
N ARG A 8 14.14 10.70 -5.42
CA ARG A 8 14.64 10.19 -6.69
C ARG A 8 15.72 11.13 -7.23
N SER A 9 16.84 10.56 -7.65
CA SER A 9 17.92 11.27 -8.35
C SER A 9 18.32 10.45 -9.59
N GLY A 10 17.83 10.87 -10.76
CA GLY A 10 17.97 10.12 -12.00
C GLY A 10 17.32 8.72 -11.90
N VAL A 11 18.15 7.68 -12.03
CA VAL A 11 17.75 6.27 -11.92
C VAL A 11 17.91 5.68 -10.52
N GLY A 12 18.41 6.47 -9.57
CA GLY A 12 18.66 6.03 -8.19
C GLY A 12 17.79 6.75 -7.16
N LEU A 13 17.91 6.29 -5.91
CA LEU A 13 17.33 6.95 -4.75
C LEU A 13 18.43 7.54 -3.88
N THR A 14 18.13 8.64 -3.20
CA THR A 14 19.05 9.31 -2.29
C THR A 14 18.36 9.68 -0.98
N LEU A 15 19.11 9.69 0.12
CA LEU A 15 18.69 10.17 1.42
C LEU A 15 19.79 11.08 1.96
N LEU A 16 19.48 12.35 2.22
CA LEU A 16 20.46 13.36 2.64
C LEU A 16 21.67 13.45 1.69
N GLY A 17 21.43 13.36 0.38
CA GLY A 17 22.45 13.44 -0.66
C GLY A 17 23.32 12.18 -0.81
N GLN A 18 23.11 11.15 0.00
CA GLN A 18 23.79 9.86 -0.10
C GLN A 18 22.92 8.85 -0.84
N GLU A 19 23.54 7.89 -1.53
CA GLU A 19 22.82 6.80 -2.18
C GLU A 19 21.97 6.02 -1.17
N PHE A 20 20.71 5.79 -1.52
CA PHE A 20 19.77 5.00 -0.73
C PHE A 20 19.36 3.74 -1.51
N ARG A 21 19.51 2.57 -0.89
CA ARG A 21 19.10 1.28 -1.47
C ARG A 21 17.96 0.70 -0.66
N ILE A 22 16.93 0.25 -1.36
CA ILE A 22 15.82 -0.51 -0.76
C ILE A 22 16.33 -1.92 -0.48
N VAL A 23 16.43 -2.26 0.80
CA VAL A 23 16.79 -3.60 1.29
C VAL A 23 15.88 -3.91 2.46
N GLY A 24 15.21 -5.06 2.45
CA GLY A 24 14.44 -5.48 3.61
C GLY A 24 13.38 -6.51 3.29
N ALA A 25 12.29 -6.48 4.02
CA ALA A 25 11.30 -7.56 4.04
C ALA A 25 9.88 -7.05 3.74
N ASN A 26 9.06 -7.95 3.19
CA ASN A 26 7.62 -7.81 3.21
C ASN A 26 7.11 -8.30 4.58
N VAL A 27 6.60 -7.39 5.40
CA VAL A 27 5.94 -7.68 6.69
C VAL A 27 4.52 -7.18 6.59
N TYR A 28 3.66 -7.97 5.94
CA TYR A 28 2.35 -7.49 5.46
C TYR A 28 1.36 -7.11 6.58
N TRP A 29 1.55 -7.60 7.80
CA TRP A 29 0.57 -7.63 8.89
C TRP A 29 0.74 -6.54 9.98
N LEU A 30 1.50 -5.47 9.73
CA LEU A 30 1.81 -4.48 10.79
C LEU A 30 0.60 -3.67 11.32
N GLY A 31 -0.49 -3.55 10.55
CA GLY A 31 -1.72 -2.88 10.98
C GLY A 31 -2.83 -3.85 11.40
N LEU A 32 -2.87 -5.05 10.84
CA LEU A 32 -3.81 -6.12 11.15
C LEU A 32 -3.14 -7.46 10.85
N ASP A 33 -3.22 -8.44 11.76
CA ASP A 33 -2.46 -9.68 11.68
C ASP A 33 -3.38 -10.90 11.74
N GLU A 34 -3.33 -11.73 10.70
CA GLU A 34 -4.04 -13.02 10.61
C GLU A 34 -3.28 -14.17 11.30
N ASN A 35 -2.03 -13.95 11.73
CA ASN A 35 -1.15 -14.98 12.30
C ASN A 35 -1.20 -15.05 13.83
N VAL A 36 -2.20 -14.44 14.44
CA VAL A 36 -2.39 -14.35 15.89
C VAL A 36 -3.83 -14.72 16.24
N ASN A 37 -4.09 -15.23 17.46
CA ASN A 37 -5.41 -15.65 17.92
C ASN A 37 -6.03 -14.62 18.89
N PRO A 38 -7.28 -14.17 18.69
CA PRO A 38 -8.16 -14.48 17.56
C PRO A 38 -7.61 -13.94 16.22
N SER A 39 -7.93 -14.62 15.12
CA SER A 39 -7.45 -14.29 13.77
C SER A 39 -8.62 -13.77 12.90
N PRO A 40 -8.48 -12.59 12.26
CA PRO A 40 -7.39 -11.61 12.44
C PRO A 40 -7.52 -10.82 13.75
N SER A 41 -6.41 -10.23 14.23
CA SER A 41 -6.42 -9.24 15.31
C SER A 41 -5.29 -8.20 15.16
N TYR A 42 -5.39 -7.11 15.92
CA TYR A 42 -4.32 -6.11 15.93
C TYR A 42 -3.02 -6.70 16.49
N PRO A 43 -1.87 -6.53 15.82
CA PRO A 43 -0.61 -7.07 16.29
C PRO A 43 -0.20 -6.43 17.62
N SER A 44 0.43 -7.21 18.50
CA SER A 44 0.92 -6.67 19.77
C SER A 44 2.10 -5.71 19.55
N LYS A 45 2.20 -4.69 20.41
CA LYS A 45 3.32 -3.73 20.38
C LYS A 45 4.68 -4.41 20.48
N THR A 46 4.77 -5.49 21.26
CA THR A 46 5.99 -6.30 21.36
C THR A 46 6.35 -6.92 20.01
N ARG A 47 5.41 -7.58 19.34
CA ARG A 47 5.64 -8.22 18.04
C ARG A 47 6.07 -7.21 16.97
N VAL A 48 5.44 -6.04 16.92
CA VAL A 48 5.82 -4.93 16.02
C VAL A 48 7.23 -4.41 16.36
N THR A 49 7.55 -4.25 17.64
CA THR A 49 8.89 -3.80 18.08
C THR A 49 9.97 -4.81 17.70
N GLU A 50 9.72 -6.10 17.92
CA GLU A 50 10.67 -7.18 17.63
C GLU A 50 11.01 -7.25 16.14
N ILE A 51 10.01 -7.23 15.26
CA ILE A 51 10.28 -7.31 13.81
C ILE A 51 11.05 -6.09 13.30
N MET A 52 10.78 -4.89 13.83
CA MET A 52 11.56 -3.69 13.51
C MET A 52 13.01 -3.82 13.97
N GLY A 53 13.22 -4.34 15.18
CA GLY A 53 14.56 -4.64 15.71
C GLY A 53 15.31 -5.67 14.87
N VAL A 54 14.64 -6.76 14.45
CA VAL A 54 15.22 -7.80 13.59
C VAL A 54 15.63 -7.23 12.24
N VAL A 55 14.74 -6.50 11.55
CA VAL A 55 15.04 -5.91 10.23
C VAL A 55 16.20 -4.91 10.35
N SER A 56 16.20 -4.08 11.39
CA SER A 56 17.28 -3.14 11.66
C SER A 56 18.62 -3.85 11.90
N ALA A 57 18.63 -4.90 12.74
CA ALA A 57 19.83 -5.69 13.03
C ALA A 57 20.37 -6.43 11.79
N MET A 58 19.51 -6.81 10.85
CA MET A 58 19.88 -7.41 9.57
C MET A 58 20.37 -6.38 8.53
N GLY A 59 20.38 -5.09 8.88
CA GLY A 59 20.78 -4.01 7.96
C GLY A 59 19.70 -3.64 6.93
N GLY A 60 18.44 -4.00 7.19
CA GLY A 60 17.32 -3.60 6.36
C GLY A 60 17.04 -2.09 6.48
N THR A 61 16.73 -1.47 5.36
CA THR A 61 16.41 -0.04 5.22
C THR A 61 14.92 0.21 5.05
N VAL A 62 14.16 -0.77 4.53
CA VAL A 62 12.74 -0.62 4.17
C VAL A 62 11.93 -1.85 4.59
N ILE A 63 10.73 -1.63 5.12
CA ILE A 63 9.69 -2.67 5.23
C ILE A 63 8.54 -2.31 4.31
N ARG A 64 8.10 -3.28 3.50
CA ARG A 64 6.84 -3.19 2.74
C ARG A 64 5.73 -3.84 3.57
N SER A 65 4.64 -3.13 3.81
CA SER A 65 3.55 -3.62 4.69
C SER A 65 2.16 -3.25 4.18
N HIS A 66 1.35 -4.28 3.92
CA HIS A 66 0.04 -4.15 3.29
C HIS A 66 -0.98 -3.49 4.21
N THR A 67 -1.13 -4.03 5.41
CA THR A 67 -2.20 -3.63 6.34
C THR A 67 -2.00 -2.24 6.96
N LEU A 68 -0.88 -1.57 6.68
CA LEU A 68 -0.71 -0.16 7.00
C LEU A 68 -1.55 0.75 6.09
N GLY A 69 -1.82 0.33 4.85
CA GLY A 69 -2.59 1.11 3.87
C GLY A 69 -3.83 0.41 3.34
N ILE A 70 -3.84 -0.93 3.30
CA ILE A 70 -4.99 -1.74 2.92
C ILE A 70 -5.76 -2.10 4.19
N SER A 71 -6.82 -1.36 4.48
CA SER A 71 -7.56 -1.51 5.73
C SER A 71 -9.03 -1.14 5.52
N PHE A 72 -9.79 -2.05 4.90
CA PHE A 72 -11.22 -1.87 4.65
C PHE A 72 -11.99 -3.19 4.56
N GLY A 73 -13.30 -3.14 4.82
CA GLY A 73 -14.22 -4.27 4.61
C GLY A 73 -14.45 -5.17 5.83
N THR A 74 -13.74 -4.96 6.94
CA THR A 74 -13.96 -5.68 8.20
C THR A 74 -14.13 -4.71 9.38
N SER A 75 -14.71 -5.19 10.48
CA SER A 75 -14.90 -4.35 11.69
C SER A 75 -13.60 -3.86 12.32
N LEU A 76 -12.48 -4.53 12.07
CA LEU A 76 -11.15 -4.14 12.56
C LEU A 76 -10.41 -3.19 11.61
N SER A 77 -10.93 -2.98 10.41
CA SER A 77 -10.34 -2.11 9.40
C SER A 77 -10.55 -0.62 9.71
N ILE A 78 -9.74 0.25 9.10
CA ILE A 78 -9.94 1.71 9.12
C ILE A 78 -11.32 2.06 8.53
N MET A 79 -11.70 1.45 7.40
CA MET A 79 -12.98 1.71 6.77
C MET A 79 -13.83 0.42 6.72
N PRO A 80 -14.53 0.06 7.81
CA PRO A 80 -15.35 -1.15 7.88
C PRO A 80 -16.50 -1.16 6.85
N ALA A 81 -17.07 0.00 6.55
CA ALA A 81 -18.10 0.20 5.55
C ALA A 81 -17.80 1.49 4.77
N LEU A 82 -18.37 1.62 3.56
CA LEU A 82 -18.12 2.79 2.71
C LEU A 82 -18.38 4.10 3.47
N ASN A 83 -17.36 4.98 3.51
CA ASN A 83 -17.39 6.27 4.21
C ASN A 83 -17.67 6.21 5.72
N THR A 84 -17.51 5.04 6.35
CA THR A 84 -17.58 4.86 7.81
C THR A 84 -16.20 4.49 8.31
N TYR A 85 -15.68 5.23 9.29
CA TYR A 85 -14.31 5.08 9.76
C TYR A 85 -14.25 4.59 11.21
N ASN A 86 -13.26 3.74 11.50
CA ASN A 86 -12.95 3.20 12.82
C ASN A 86 -11.58 3.72 13.28
N ASP A 87 -11.60 4.73 14.14
CA ASP A 87 -10.37 5.36 14.65
C ASP A 87 -9.49 4.40 15.45
N ALA A 88 -10.06 3.34 16.06
CA ALA A 88 -9.28 2.37 16.81
C ALA A 88 -8.31 1.57 15.91
N ALA A 89 -8.63 1.41 14.62
CA ALA A 89 -7.77 0.72 13.67
C ALA A 89 -6.48 1.49 13.37
N TYR A 90 -6.44 2.81 13.63
CA TYR A 90 -5.24 3.61 13.45
C TYR A 90 -4.20 3.40 14.56
N GLU A 91 -4.58 2.95 15.75
CA GLU A 91 -3.63 2.75 16.85
C GLU A 91 -2.47 1.79 16.52
N PRO A 92 -2.70 0.57 16.00
CA PRO A 92 -1.60 -0.32 15.61
C PRO A 92 -0.78 0.22 14.43
N ILE A 93 -1.41 0.89 13.47
CA ILE A 93 -0.75 1.49 12.30
C ILE A 93 0.15 2.66 12.74
N ASP A 94 -0.36 3.54 13.59
CA ASP A 94 0.37 4.66 14.16
C ASP A 94 1.59 4.18 14.95
N PHE A 95 1.41 3.12 15.74
CA PHE A 95 2.49 2.51 16.51
C PHE A 95 3.55 1.88 15.59
N ALA A 96 3.15 1.19 14.52
CA ALA A 96 4.09 0.63 13.55
C ALA A 96 4.93 1.71 12.86
N ILE A 97 4.32 2.84 12.49
CA ILE A 97 5.03 4.00 11.92
C ILE A 97 6.00 4.60 12.94
N LEU A 98 5.56 4.78 14.19
CA LEU A 98 6.45 5.21 15.28
C LEU A 98 7.66 4.27 15.41
N MET A 99 7.44 2.96 15.44
CA MET A 99 8.52 2.00 15.63
C MET A 99 9.48 1.97 14.43
N ALA A 100 8.97 2.07 13.20
CA ALA A 100 9.81 2.23 12.02
C ALA A 100 10.71 3.48 12.14
N ARG A 101 10.16 4.61 12.63
CA ARG A 101 10.93 5.82 12.92
C ARG A 101 12.02 5.59 13.97
N VAL A 102 11.67 4.93 15.07
CA VAL A 102 12.60 4.61 16.18
C VAL A 102 13.77 3.74 15.71
N TYR A 103 13.53 2.80 14.79
CA TYR A 103 14.57 1.93 14.24
C TYR A 103 15.25 2.47 12.97
N GLY A 104 14.80 3.62 12.46
CA GLY A 104 15.35 4.22 11.24
C GLY A 104 15.00 3.46 9.97
N ILE A 105 13.92 2.69 9.98
CA ILE A 105 13.39 1.93 8.85
C ILE A 105 12.38 2.82 8.10
N LYS A 106 12.41 2.78 6.77
CA LYS A 106 11.38 3.42 5.93
C LYS A 106 10.25 2.45 5.60
N LEU A 107 9.04 2.97 5.39
CA LEU A 107 7.86 2.15 5.10
C LEU A 107 7.39 2.33 3.65
N LEU A 108 7.19 1.23 2.95
CA LEU A 108 6.51 1.20 1.65
C LEU A 108 5.11 0.62 1.84
N ILE A 109 4.08 1.39 1.49
CA ILE A 109 2.69 1.10 1.87
C ILE A 109 1.80 1.03 0.63
N PRO A 110 1.31 -0.15 0.21
CA PRO A 110 0.28 -0.26 -0.82
C PRO A 110 -1.09 0.15 -0.28
N LEU A 111 -1.90 0.75 -1.15
CA LEU A 111 -3.18 1.36 -0.78
C LEU A 111 -4.41 0.49 -1.06
N VAL A 112 -4.28 -0.54 -1.90
CA VAL A 112 -5.33 -1.53 -2.17
C VAL A 112 -4.70 -2.88 -2.52
N ASP A 113 -5.40 -3.98 -2.28
CA ASP A 113 -4.95 -5.31 -2.73
C ASP A 113 -5.67 -5.74 -4.01
N ASN A 114 -4.96 -6.44 -4.89
CA ASN A 114 -5.56 -7.11 -6.03
C ASN A 114 -6.47 -8.27 -5.60
N TYR A 115 -6.20 -8.88 -4.44
CA TYR A 115 -6.88 -10.07 -3.93
C TYR A 115 -7.92 -9.73 -2.86
N ASN A 116 -8.86 -10.65 -2.59
CA ASN A 116 -9.80 -10.51 -1.48
C ASN A 116 -9.34 -11.29 -0.24
N TRP A 117 -8.65 -10.63 0.68
CA TRP A 117 -8.19 -11.21 1.95
C TRP A 117 -8.80 -10.50 3.17
N TYR A 118 -8.36 -10.89 4.37
CA TYR A 118 -8.87 -10.39 5.65
C TYR A 118 -8.72 -8.87 5.85
N HIS A 119 -7.76 -8.22 5.17
CA HIS A 119 -7.53 -6.77 5.24
C HIS A 119 -8.24 -5.98 4.13
N GLY A 120 -8.99 -6.67 3.27
CA GLY A 120 -9.72 -6.12 2.13
C GLY A 120 -8.93 -6.17 0.82
N GLY A 121 -9.61 -5.80 -0.26
CA GLY A 121 -9.02 -5.62 -1.59
C GLY A 121 -9.92 -4.82 -2.51
N LYS A 122 -9.53 -4.66 -3.78
CA LYS A 122 -10.29 -3.88 -4.79
C LYS A 122 -11.76 -4.27 -4.89
N TYR A 123 -12.06 -5.54 -4.65
CA TYR A 123 -13.42 -6.09 -4.67
C TYR A 123 -14.32 -5.51 -3.57
N GLN A 124 -13.77 -5.06 -2.45
CA GLN A 124 -14.56 -4.40 -1.41
C GLN A 124 -15.27 -3.15 -1.93
N PHE A 125 -14.56 -2.32 -2.70
CA PHE A 125 -15.14 -1.12 -3.32
C PHE A 125 -16.16 -1.47 -4.41
N ILE A 126 -15.92 -2.53 -5.18
CA ILE A 126 -16.87 -3.07 -6.17
C ILE A 126 -18.18 -3.50 -5.47
N GLY A 127 -18.06 -4.22 -4.35
CA GLY A 127 -19.21 -4.69 -3.56
C GLY A 127 -20.01 -3.53 -2.98
N TRP A 128 -19.35 -2.50 -2.45
CA TRP A 128 -20.02 -1.30 -1.95
C TRP A 128 -20.75 -0.50 -3.03
N ALA A 129 -20.33 -0.58 -4.29
CA ALA A 129 -21.05 0.00 -5.43
C ALA A 129 -22.27 -0.83 -5.86
N GLY A 130 -22.60 -1.92 -5.15
CA GLY A 130 -23.75 -2.79 -5.43
C GLY A 130 -23.49 -3.86 -6.49
N ILE A 131 -22.27 -3.96 -7.01
CA ILE A 131 -21.90 -4.96 -8.00
C ILE A 131 -21.64 -6.29 -7.27
N GLN A 132 -22.36 -7.32 -7.69
CA GLN A 132 -22.30 -8.62 -7.03
C GLN A 132 -21.01 -9.36 -7.40
N TRP A 133 -20.32 -9.86 -6.37
CA TRP A 133 -19.19 -10.75 -6.51
C TRP A 133 -19.08 -11.65 -5.28
N SER A 134 -18.34 -12.74 -5.41
CA SER A 134 -18.03 -13.65 -4.30
C SER A 134 -16.68 -14.31 -4.51
N GLY A 135 -16.06 -14.76 -3.42
CA GLY A 135 -14.79 -15.49 -3.47
C GLY A 135 -13.76 -14.96 -2.49
N GLU A 136 -12.63 -15.64 -2.41
CA GLU A 136 -11.52 -15.33 -1.51
C GLU A 136 -10.20 -15.43 -2.27
N GLY A 137 -9.24 -14.60 -1.89
CA GLY A 137 -7.94 -14.49 -2.55
C GLY A 137 -8.11 -14.14 -4.03
N ALA A 138 -7.59 -15.01 -4.90
CA ALA A 138 -7.69 -14.89 -6.35
C ALA A 138 -8.93 -15.58 -6.94
N ALA A 139 -9.64 -16.40 -6.15
CA ALA A 139 -10.75 -17.23 -6.61
C ALA A 139 -12.06 -16.43 -6.62
N ILE A 140 -12.18 -15.47 -7.53
CA ILE A 140 -13.29 -14.51 -7.59
C ILE A 140 -14.28 -14.85 -8.71
N THR A 141 -15.57 -14.69 -8.40
CA THR A 141 -16.68 -14.86 -9.34
C THR A 141 -17.53 -13.57 -9.40
N PRO A 142 -17.84 -13.05 -10.61
CA PRO A 142 -17.32 -13.50 -11.90
C PRO A 142 -15.84 -13.12 -12.10
N PRO A 143 -15.07 -13.84 -12.96
CA PRO A 143 -13.62 -13.65 -13.09
C PRO A 143 -13.18 -12.24 -13.54
N ASP A 144 -14.04 -11.55 -14.30
CA ASP A 144 -13.79 -10.23 -14.88
C ASP A 144 -14.28 -9.08 -13.99
N VAL A 145 -14.93 -9.36 -12.86
CA VAL A 145 -15.55 -8.33 -12.00
C VAL A 145 -14.54 -7.31 -11.46
N GLY A 146 -13.25 -7.68 -11.39
CA GLY A 146 -12.17 -6.78 -11.00
C GLY A 146 -12.01 -5.56 -11.92
N ALA A 147 -12.55 -5.61 -13.14
CA ALA A 147 -12.54 -4.50 -14.10
C ALA A 147 -13.27 -3.26 -13.60
N TYR A 148 -14.36 -3.45 -12.86
CA TYR A 148 -15.16 -2.37 -12.33
C TYR A 148 -14.35 -1.43 -11.43
N PHE A 149 -13.31 -1.96 -10.75
CA PHE A 149 -12.44 -1.13 -9.93
C PHE A 149 -11.69 -0.05 -10.72
N TYR A 150 -11.32 -0.34 -11.98
CA TYR A 150 -10.54 0.58 -12.80
C TYR A 150 -11.41 1.46 -13.71
N ASN A 151 -12.53 0.92 -14.21
CA ASN A 151 -13.30 1.55 -15.28
C ASN A 151 -14.58 2.26 -14.80
N THR A 152 -14.91 2.19 -13.51
CA THR A 152 -16.13 2.78 -12.95
C THR A 152 -15.79 3.97 -12.06
N SER A 153 -16.12 5.17 -12.52
CA SER A 153 -15.73 6.42 -11.85
C SER A 153 -16.17 6.49 -10.39
N SER A 154 -17.38 6.04 -10.04
CA SER A 154 -17.86 6.06 -8.64
C SER A 154 -17.07 5.14 -7.71
N ILE A 155 -16.54 4.02 -8.22
CA ILE A 155 -15.67 3.11 -7.47
C ILE A 155 -14.30 3.76 -7.27
N VAL A 156 -13.74 4.34 -8.33
CA VAL A 156 -12.47 5.08 -8.28
C VAL A 156 -12.56 6.27 -7.32
N ASP A 157 -13.66 7.02 -7.36
CA ASP A 157 -13.92 8.15 -6.45
C ASP A 157 -13.99 7.71 -4.98
N SER A 158 -14.63 6.57 -4.70
CA SER A 158 -14.67 5.99 -3.36
C SER A 158 -13.28 5.59 -2.86
N PHE A 159 -12.43 5.05 -3.73
CA PHE A 159 -11.05 4.75 -3.40
C PHE A 159 -10.22 6.02 -3.16
N LYS A 160 -10.36 7.04 -4.01
CA LYS A 160 -9.71 8.36 -3.82
C LYS A 160 -10.12 9.02 -2.50
N ALA A 161 -11.38 8.88 -2.08
CA ALA A 161 -11.85 9.36 -0.77
C ALA A 161 -11.16 8.63 0.38
N TYR A 162 -11.00 7.30 0.30
CA TYR A 162 -10.23 6.52 1.27
C TYR A 162 -8.77 6.95 1.33
N ILE A 163 -8.09 7.08 0.18
CA ILE A 163 -6.69 7.55 0.11
C ILE A 163 -6.56 8.92 0.77
N THR A 164 -7.46 9.85 0.44
CA THR A 164 -7.45 11.19 1.01
C THR A 164 -7.58 11.14 2.53
N HIS A 165 -8.57 10.42 3.05
CA HIS A 165 -8.78 10.27 4.49
C HIS A 165 -7.53 9.68 5.17
N HIS A 166 -7.01 8.58 4.61
CA HIS A 166 -5.87 7.85 5.17
C HIS A 166 -4.58 8.67 5.20
N LEU A 167 -4.22 9.32 4.09
CA LEU A 167 -3.00 10.14 4.01
C LEU A 167 -3.09 11.40 4.87
N THR A 168 -4.29 11.92 5.15
CA THR A 168 -4.47 13.09 6.02
C THR A 168 -4.54 12.77 7.51
N HIS A 169 -4.61 11.49 7.88
CA HIS A 169 -4.61 11.07 9.29
C HIS A 169 -3.35 11.54 10.00
N VAL A 170 -3.52 12.03 11.22
CA VAL A 170 -2.42 12.49 12.08
C VAL A 170 -2.07 11.38 13.05
N ASN A 171 -0.86 10.86 12.93
CA ASN A 171 -0.36 9.81 13.80
C ASN A 171 -0.42 10.27 15.27
N GLN A 172 -1.12 9.53 16.13
CA GLN A 172 -1.31 9.92 17.52
C GLN A 172 -0.03 9.91 18.37
N TYR A 173 0.99 9.15 17.95
CA TYR A 173 2.27 9.03 18.64
C TYR A 173 3.30 10.05 18.18
N THR A 174 3.36 10.33 16.88
CA THR A 174 4.35 11.26 16.31
C THR A 174 3.82 12.68 16.15
N GLY A 175 2.50 12.86 16.09
CA GLY A 175 1.83 14.13 15.80
C GLY A 175 1.99 14.59 14.35
N ILE A 176 2.46 13.71 13.45
CA ILE A 176 2.71 14.03 12.04
C ILE A 176 1.62 13.40 11.18
N ALA A 177 1.08 14.15 10.22
CA ALA A 177 0.15 13.60 9.24
C ALA A 177 0.88 12.58 8.35
N TYR A 178 0.24 11.49 7.97
CA TYR A 178 0.89 10.43 7.16
C TYR A 178 1.46 10.98 5.86
N LYS A 179 0.78 11.91 5.19
CA LYS A 179 1.26 12.61 3.99
C LYS A 179 2.56 13.42 4.19
N ASP A 180 2.87 13.77 5.43
CA ASP A 180 4.00 14.62 5.85
C ASP A 180 5.07 13.84 6.65
N ASP A 181 4.89 12.54 6.91
CA ASP A 181 5.82 11.76 7.74
C ASP A 181 6.96 11.13 6.91
N PRO A 182 8.20 11.62 7.02
CA PRO A 182 9.34 11.11 6.26
C PRO A 182 9.71 9.66 6.59
N THR A 183 9.12 9.06 7.63
CA THR A 183 9.24 7.62 7.92
C THR A 183 8.65 6.78 6.79
N ILE A 184 7.64 7.30 6.09
CA ILE A 184 7.05 6.65 4.93
C ILE A 184 7.95 6.92 3.72
N LEU A 185 8.46 5.85 3.10
CA LEU A 185 9.25 5.93 1.87
C LEU A 185 8.38 6.46 0.71
N GLY A 186 7.20 5.87 0.61
CA GLY A 186 6.29 6.12 -0.49
C GLY A 186 5.05 5.24 -0.41
N TRP A 187 4.13 5.56 -1.30
CA TRP A 187 2.85 4.89 -1.44
C TRP A 187 2.83 4.07 -2.73
N GLU A 188 2.34 2.85 -2.64
CA GLU A 188 2.17 1.98 -3.80
C GLU A 188 0.70 1.98 -4.20
N THR A 189 0.40 2.16 -5.48
CA THR A 189 -0.99 2.30 -5.96
C THR A 189 -1.85 1.09 -5.63
N GLY A 190 -1.24 -0.10 -5.48
CA GLY A 190 -1.85 -1.29 -4.90
C GLY A 190 -0.89 -2.48 -4.89
N ASN A 191 -1.24 -3.57 -4.23
CA ASN A 191 -0.48 -4.82 -4.24
C ASN A 191 -0.86 -5.66 -5.46
N GLU A 192 0.11 -5.96 -6.33
CA GLU A 192 -0.02 -6.91 -7.44
C GLU A 192 -1.23 -6.66 -8.36
N LEU A 193 -1.49 -5.40 -8.67
CA LEU A 193 -2.63 -5.00 -9.49
C LEU A 193 -2.55 -5.62 -10.88
N SER A 194 -3.66 -6.25 -11.28
CA SER A 194 -3.87 -6.79 -12.62
C SER A 194 -5.24 -6.34 -13.17
N ALA A 195 -5.30 -6.15 -14.49
CA ALA A 195 -6.49 -5.72 -15.22
C ALA A 195 -7.07 -6.83 -16.14
N VAL A 196 -8.31 -7.22 -15.81
CA VAL A 196 -9.49 -7.47 -16.66
C VAL A 196 -9.61 -8.67 -17.60
N LEU A 197 -8.57 -9.30 -18.14
CA LEU A 197 -8.80 -10.59 -18.85
C LEU A 197 -7.73 -11.61 -18.46
N TYR A 198 -8.17 -12.67 -17.78
CA TYR A 198 -7.37 -13.82 -17.36
C TYR A 198 -6.13 -13.50 -16.49
N THR A 199 -6.18 -12.46 -15.65
CA THR A 199 -5.08 -12.07 -14.73
C THR A 199 -3.77 -11.62 -15.40
N ASP A 200 -3.75 -11.37 -16.72
CA ASP A 200 -2.51 -11.20 -17.49
C ASP A 200 -2.17 -9.75 -17.93
N GLY A 201 -2.95 -8.74 -17.51
CA GLY A 201 -2.75 -7.35 -17.92
C GLY A 201 -2.33 -6.40 -16.79
N PRO A 202 -1.54 -5.33 -17.08
CA PRO A 202 -1.19 -4.31 -16.09
C PRO A 202 -2.39 -3.45 -15.70
N ALA A 203 -2.31 -2.76 -14.56
CA ALA A 203 -3.29 -1.71 -14.24
C ALA A 203 -3.32 -0.66 -15.36
N PRO A 204 -4.50 -0.14 -15.77
CA PRO A 204 -4.55 0.82 -16.87
C PRO A 204 -3.72 2.08 -16.57
N PRO A 205 -2.84 2.55 -17.47
CA PRO A 205 -1.97 3.69 -17.19
C PRO A 205 -2.73 4.97 -16.83
N ALA A 206 -3.90 5.18 -17.43
CA ALA A 206 -4.76 6.32 -17.09
C ALA A 206 -5.26 6.26 -15.64
N TRP A 207 -5.66 5.08 -15.17
CA TRP A 207 -6.04 4.87 -13.78
C TRP A 207 -4.83 5.06 -12.85
N THR A 208 -3.68 4.49 -13.21
CA THR A 208 -2.45 4.63 -12.43
C THR A 208 -2.01 6.09 -12.33
N SER A 209 -2.08 6.86 -13.42
CA SER A 209 -1.77 8.30 -13.43
C SER A 209 -2.77 9.09 -12.59
N GLU A 210 -4.06 8.78 -12.64
CA GLU A 210 -5.08 9.44 -11.80
C GLU A 210 -4.82 9.23 -10.30
N ILE A 211 -4.55 8.00 -9.88
CA ILE A 211 -4.26 7.69 -8.47
C ILE A 211 -2.90 8.24 -8.03
N ALA A 212 -1.87 8.10 -8.86
CA ALA A 212 -0.54 8.64 -8.57
C ALA A 212 -0.57 10.18 -8.47
N GLY A 213 -1.31 10.85 -9.36
CA GLY A 213 -1.55 12.29 -9.33
C GLY A 213 -2.22 12.74 -8.03
N LEU A 214 -3.25 12.03 -7.57
CA LEU A 214 -3.85 12.30 -6.26
C LEU A 214 -2.82 12.17 -5.13
N ILE A 215 -2.07 11.07 -5.08
CA ILE A 215 -1.04 10.86 -4.04
C ILE A 215 -0.02 12.00 -4.07
N LYS A 216 0.47 12.40 -5.24
CA LYS A 216 1.43 13.50 -5.37
C LYS A 216 0.84 14.85 -4.96
N SER A 217 -0.45 15.09 -5.20
CA SER A 217 -1.12 16.30 -4.74
C SER A 217 -1.25 16.38 -3.21
N LEU A 218 -1.44 15.24 -2.55
CA LEU A 218 -1.59 15.15 -1.09
C LEU A 218 -0.23 15.11 -0.38
N ALA A 219 0.71 14.36 -0.94
CA ALA A 219 1.99 14.00 -0.35
C ALA A 219 3.15 14.24 -1.34
N PRO A 220 3.45 15.50 -1.69
CA PRO A 220 4.39 15.84 -2.76
C PRO A 220 5.83 15.38 -2.51
N ASN A 221 6.21 15.17 -1.24
CA ASN A 221 7.55 14.71 -0.85
C ASN A 221 7.71 13.19 -0.85
N HIS A 222 6.62 12.43 -0.90
CA HIS A 222 6.65 10.97 -0.93
C HIS A 222 6.89 10.44 -2.35
N LEU A 223 7.57 9.29 -2.43
CA LEU A 223 7.67 8.51 -3.65
C LEU A 223 6.33 7.83 -3.96
N VAL A 224 6.08 7.56 -5.23
CA VAL A 224 4.94 6.75 -5.68
C VAL A 224 5.47 5.53 -6.42
N VAL A 225 4.94 4.37 -6.07
CA VAL A 225 5.29 3.08 -6.66
C VAL A 225 4.10 2.56 -7.45
N ASP A 226 4.37 2.08 -8.66
CA ASP A 226 3.36 1.37 -9.43
C ASP A 226 3.12 -0.01 -8.83
N GLY A 227 1.87 -0.25 -8.45
CA GLY A 227 1.38 -1.49 -7.88
C GLY A 227 1.15 -2.64 -8.86
N THR A 228 1.36 -2.42 -10.15
CA THR A 228 1.16 -3.43 -11.19
C THR A 228 1.98 -4.70 -10.93
N TYR A 229 1.36 -5.86 -11.09
CA TYR A 229 2.07 -7.14 -11.01
C TYR A 229 2.93 -7.39 -12.24
N GLY A 230 4.17 -6.90 -12.20
CA GLY A 230 5.16 -7.09 -13.26
C GLY A 230 5.41 -5.83 -14.09
N PHE A 231 6.17 -6.01 -15.16
CA PHE A 231 6.68 -4.93 -15.99
C PHE A 231 6.23 -5.10 -17.44
N TYR A 232 5.48 -4.13 -17.95
CA TYR A 232 4.82 -4.16 -19.25
C TYR A 232 5.16 -2.89 -20.04
N PRO A 233 6.34 -2.82 -20.69
CA PRO A 233 6.85 -1.59 -21.32
C PRO A 233 5.97 -1.09 -22.47
N GLU A 234 5.20 -1.98 -23.11
CA GLU A 234 4.32 -1.65 -24.24
C GLU A 234 2.93 -1.18 -23.80
N SER A 235 2.64 -1.17 -22.49
CA SER A 235 1.29 -0.91 -21.97
C SER A 235 0.98 0.55 -21.67
N GLY A 236 1.95 1.46 -21.74
CA GLY A 236 1.82 2.82 -21.22
C GLY A 236 2.36 3.01 -19.79
N GLN A 237 2.84 1.93 -19.16
CA GLN A 237 3.35 1.95 -17.77
C GLN A 237 4.53 2.91 -17.56
N LEU A 238 5.43 3.02 -18.55
CA LEU A 238 6.60 3.88 -18.49
C LEU A 238 6.29 5.37 -18.66
N GLN A 239 5.07 5.69 -19.10
CA GLN A 239 4.63 7.04 -19.45
C GLN A 239 3.93 7.75 -18.28
N VAL A 240 3.75 7.09 -17.13
CA VAL A 240 3.15 7.69 -15.93
C VAL A 240 4.24 8.48 -15.17
N GLU A 241 4.29 9.79 -15.37
CA GLU A 241 5.36 10.66 -14.84
C GLU A 241 5.34 10.77 -13.30
N GLU A 242 4.18 10.60 -12.67
CA GLU A 242 4.02 10.65 -11.22
C GLU A 242 4.65 9.45 -10.50
N VAL A 243 4.90 8.35 -11.23
CA VAL A 243 5.50 7.12 -10.68
C VAL A 243 7.03 7.25 -10.62
N HIS A 244 7.58 6.91 -9.45
CA HIS A 244 9.01 7.01 -9.16
C HIS A 244 9.70 5.64 -9.20
N ILE A 245 8.98 4.57 -8.88
CA ILE A 245 9.50 3.20 -8.78
C ILE A 245 8.54 2.26 -9.51
N LEU A 246 9.08 1.38 -10.35
CA LEU A 246 8.36 0.33 -11.04
C LEU A 246 8.79 -1.03 -10.48
N CYS A 247 7.84 -1.93 -10.24
CA CYS A 247 8.18 -3.29 -9.88
C CYS A 247 8.63 -4.09 -11.11
N VAL A 248 9.78 -4.74 -11.02
CA VAL A 248 10.32 -5.61 -12.07
C VAL A 248 10.46 -7.02 -11.51
N ALA A 249 9.54 -7.92 -11.87
CA ALA A 249 9.69 -9.32 -11.54
C ALA A 249 10.81 -9.95 -12.39
N ARG A 250 11.71 -10.72 -11.78
CA ARG A 250 12.73 -11.47 -12.54
C ARG A 250 12.06 -12.57 -13.38
N PRO A 251 12.58 -12.90 -14.59
CA PRO A 251 12.01 -13.93 -15.45
C PRO A 251 11.99 -15.36 -14.87
N PHE A 252 12.73 -15.63 -13.78
CA PHE A 252 12.85 -16.96 -13.19
C PHE A 252 12.79 -16.91 -11.65
N GLY A 253 11.74 -17.50 -11.07
CA GLY A 253 11.64 -17.80 -9.64
C GLY A 253 10.98 -16.71 -8.78
N ARG A 254 10.18 -17.17 -7.79
CA ARG A 254 9.25 -16.45 -6.88
C ARG A 254 9.21 -14.91 -7.05
N ARG A 255 8.10 -14.51 -7.67
CA ARG A 255 7.70 -13.16 -8.08
C ARG A 255 7.09 -12.42 -6.90
N ASN A 256 7.88 -11.68 -6.14
CA ASN A 256 7.37 -10.69 -5.19
C ASN A 256 7.96 -9.32 -5.51
N CYS A 257 7.08 -8.31 -5.60
CA CYS A 257 7.35 -6.95 -5.18
C CYS A 257 7.29 -6.91 -3.63
#